data_AF-A0A959FQV2-F1
#
_entry.id   AF-A0A959FQV2-F1
#
_cell.length_a   1.000
_cell.length_b   1.000
_cell.length_c   1.000
_cell.angle_alpha   90.00
_cell.angle_beta   90.00
_cell.angle_gamma   90.00
#
_symmetry.space_group_name_H-M   'P 1'
#
loop_
_entity.id
_entity.type
_entity.pdbx_description
1 polymer ?
#
loop_
_entity_poly.entity_id
_entity_poly.type
_entity_poly.pdbx_seq_one_letter_code
_entity_poly.pdbx_strand_id
1 'polypeptide(L)' 'MTTDVKQTGEAEKQQESNLPTHIAKVRHGQGKQATYERIGAAWVNEKGGIYVKLHGTQIVSEFSLFEVS' A
#
# COMPACT_ATOMS: atom_id res chain seq x y z
N MET A 1 -6.06 30.36 29.54
CA MET A 1 -6.75 30.55 28.25
C MET A 1 -6.26 29.44 27.33
N THR A 2 -7.02 28.35 27.29
CA THR A 2 -6.81 27.16 26.45
C THR A 2 -7.32 27.42 25.04
N THR A 3 -6.67 26.86 24.04
CA THR A 3 -7.34 26.47 22.79
C THR A 3 -6.60 25.28 22.21
N ASP A 4 -7.05 24.09 22.60
CA ASP A 4 -6.80 22.83 21.94
C ASP A 4 -7.49 22.85 20.57
N VAL A 5 -6.72 22.81 19.49
CA VAL A 5 -7.27 22.55 18.15
C VAL A 5 -7.29 21.05 17.92
N LYS A 6 -8.46 20.44 18.17
CA LYS A 6 -8.83 19.12 17.64
C LYS A 6 -8.84 19.20 16.12
N GLN A 7 -7.85 18.59 15.47
CA GLN A 7 -7.92 18.30 14.04
C GLN A 7 -8.80 17.05 13.86
N THR A 8 -10.10 17.31 13.75
CA THR A 8 -11.12 16.33 13.36
C THR A 8 -10.80 15.86 11.94
N GLY A 9 -10.77 14.54 11.77
CA GLY A 9 -10.59 13.90 10.47
C GLY A 9 -11.70 14.31 9.52
N GLU A 10 -11.33 15.16 8.57
CA GLU A 10 -12.12 15.37 7.37
C GLU A 10 -11.58 14.40 6.34
N ALA A 11 -12.42 13.42 5.98
CA ALA A 11 -12.23 12.60 4.81
C ALA A 11 -12.13 13.54 3.61
N GLU A 12 -10.89 13.83 3.21
CA GLU A 12 -10.59 14.55 1.99
C GLU A 12 -11.33 13.82 0.86
N LYS A 13 -12.29 14.52 0.26
CA LYS A 13 -12.94 14.12 -0.97
C LYS A 13 -11.83 13.67 -1.93
N GLN A 14 -11.82 12.37 -2.24
CA GLN A 14 -10.93 11.79 -3.23
C GLN A 14 -11.18 12.49 -4.56
N GLN A 15 -10.41 13.55 -4.81
CA GLN A 15 -10.01 13.85 -6.17
C GLN A 15 -9.37 12.55 -6.67
N GLU A 16 -9.89 11.97 -7.74
CA GLU A 16 -9.32 10.85 -8.48
C GLU A 16 -7.94 11.26 -9.03
N SER A 17 -6.99 11.47 -8.13
CA SER A 17 -5.61 11.61 -8.50
C SER A 17 -5.18 10.22 -8.94
N ASN A 18 -4.55 10.11 -10.11
CA ASN A 18 -3.93 8.87 -10.59
C ASN A 18 -2.76 8.39 -9.69
N LEU A 19 -2.68 8.89 -8.46
CA LEU A 19 -1.69 8.55 -7.47
C LEU A 19 -2.01 7.19 -6.84
N PRO A 20 -0.96 6.42 -6.49
CA PRO A 20 -1.15 5.14 -5.84
C PRO A 20 -1.62 5.28 -4.40
N THR A 21 -2.50 4.37 -4.00
CA THR A 21 -2.98 4.26 -2.60
C THR A 21 -1.98 3.52 -1.70
N HIS A 22 -1.13 2.67 -2.28
CA HIS A 22 -0.22 1.77 -1.58
C HIS A 22 1.12 1.66 -2.32
N ILE A 23 2.14 1.24 -1.59
CA ILE A 23 3.48 0.95 -2.12
C ILE A 23 3.72 -0.55 -2.01
N ALA A 24 4.07 -1.20 -3.11
CA ALA A 24 4.47 -2.61 -3.09
C ALA A 24 5.93 -2.73 -2.64
N LYS A 25 6.18 -3.55 -1.61
CA LYS A 25 7.52 -3.84 -1.11
C LYS A 25 7.73 -5.35 -0.96
N VAL A 26 8.95 -5.79 -1.23
CA VAL A 26 9.41 -7.14 -0.87
C VAL A 26 10.22 -7.05 0.42
N ARG A 27 10.04 -8.04 1.30
CA ARG A 27 10.83 -8.19 2.52
C ARG A 27 12.01 -9.11 2.24
N HIS A 28 13.20 -8.68 2.63
CA HIS A 28 14.42 -9.49 2.54
C HIS A 28 14.89 -9.90 3.93
N GLY A 29 15.24 -11.17 4.09
CA GLY A 29 15.76 -11.74 5.34
C GLY A 29 14.68 -12.05 6.40
N GLN A 30 15.14 -12.46 7.59
CA GLN A 30 14.30 -12.88 8.71
C GLN A 30 14.67 -12.14 10.01
N GLY A 31 13.75 -12.13 10.98
CA GLY A 31 13.97 -11.48 12.28
C GLY A 31 14.06 -9.95 12.25
N LYS A 32 14.77 -9.38 13.23
CA LYS A 32 14.88 -7.93 13.48
C LYS A 32 15.71 -7.16 12.44
N GLN A 33 16.48 -7.85 11.61
CA GLN A 33 17.37 -7.27 10.59
C GLN A 33 16.77 -7.32 9.18
N ALA A 34 15.49 -7.65 9.06
CA ALA A 34 14.84 -7.71 7.77
C ALA A 34 14.75 -6.30 7.14
N THR A 35 15.04 -6.22 5.86
CA THR A 35 14.93 -4.99 5.07
C THR A 35 13.72 -5.04 4.14
N TYR A 36 13.29 -3.88 3.66
CA TYR A 36 12.18 -3.78 2.73
C TYR A 36 12.60 -2.97 1.50
N GLU A 37 12.48 -3.59 0.34
CA GLU A 37 12.75 -2.96 -0.95
C GLU A 37 11.44 -2.59 -1.63
N ARG A 38 11.34 -1.37 -2.19
CA ARG A 38 10.18 -0.95 -2.97
C ARG A 38 10.25 -1.54 -4.37
N ILE A 39 9.25 -2.32 -4.75
CA ILE A 39 9.16 -3.01 -6.04
C ILE A 39 7.98 -2.53 -6.90
N GLY A 40 7.16 -1.59 -6.42
CA GLY A 40 6.03 -1.11 -7.21
C GLY A 40 5.09 -0.18 -6.45
N ALA A 41 3.95 0.03 -7.05
CA ALA A 41 2.84 0.83 -6.55
C ALA A 41 1.54 0.02 -6.63
N ALA A 42 0.55 0.36 -5.80
CA ALA A 42 -0.72 -0.35 -5.78
C ALA A 42 -1.92 0.57 -5.54
N TRP A 43 -3.07 0.15 -6.07
CA TRP A 43 -4.35 0.84 -6.01
C TRP A 43 -5.41 -0.11 -5.47
N VAL A 44 -6.29 0.41 -4.61
CA VAL A 44 -7.56 -0.26 -4.34
C VAL A 44 -8.46 -0.03 -5.54
N ASN A 45 -9.00 -1.10 -6.10
CA ASN A 45 -9.97 -1.02 -7.19
C ASN A 45 -11.41 -0.89 -6.65
N GLU A 46 -12.35 -0.54 -7.52
CA GLU A 46 -13.76 -0.34 -7.16
C GLU A 46 -14.44 -1.58 -6.57
N LYS A 47 -13.88 -2.77 -6.81
CA LYS A 47 -14.38 -4.06 -6.31
C LYS A 47 -13.71 -4.50 -5.02
N GLY A 48 -12.93 -3.63 -4.38
CA GLY A 48 -12.21 -3.93 -3.12
C GLY A 48 -10.95 -4.78 -3.29
N GLY A 49 -10.57 -5.12 -4.53
CA GLY A 49 -9.30 -5.80 -4.81
C GLY A 49 -8.13 -4.83 -4.83
N ILE A 50 -6.91 -5.35 -4.65
CA ILE A 50 -5.68 -4.57 -4.76
C ILE A 50 -5.04 -4.84 -6.12
N TYR A 51 -5.00 -3.81 -6.97
CA TYR A 51 -4.24 -3.82 -8.21
C TYR A 51 -2.80 -3.38 -7.94
N VAL A 52 -1.82 -4.21 -8.27
CA VAL A 52 -0.39 -3.93 -8.06
C VAL A 52 0.31 -3.75 -9.39
N LYS A 53 0.99 -2.61 -9.58
CA LYS A 53 1.90 -2.38 -10.70
C LYS A 53 3.34 -2.44 -10.20
N LEU A 54 4.02 -3.53 -10.54
CA LEU A 54 5.44 -3.73 -10.25
C LEU A 54 6.29 -2.92 -11.24
N HIS A 55 7.43 -2.43 -10.78
CA HIS A 55 8.47 -1.89 -11.65
C HIS A 55 9.57 -2.94 -11.86
N GLY A 56 10.15 -2.95 -13.05
CA GLY A 56 11.15 -3.95 -13.43
C GLY A 56 10.58 -5.37 -13.60
N THR A 57 11.50 -6.34 -13.74
CA THR A 57 11.17 -7.77 -13.76
C THR A 57 11.35 -8.32 -12.36
N GLN A 58 10.27 -8.78 -11.75
CA GLN A 58 10.29 -9.35 -10.41
C GLN A 58 10.21 -10.87 -10.49
N ILE A 59 11.21 -11.57 -9.95
CA ILE A 59 11.17 -13.04 -9.78
C ILE A 59 10.56 -13.28 -8.40
N VAL A 60 9.31 -13.72 -8.35
CA VAL A 60 8.62 -14.02 -7.09
C VAL A 60 8.81 -15.50 -6.78
N SER A 61 9.44 -15.83 -5.65
CA SER A 61 9.74 -17.22 -5.27
C SER A 61 8.67 -17.86 -4.38
N GLU A 62 8.07 -17.09 -3.47
CA GLU A 62 7.03 -17.57 -2.56
C GLU A 62 5.92 -16.53 -2.44
N PHE A 63 4.72 -16.84 -2.90
CA PHE A 63 3.54 -16.03 -2.59
C PHE A 63 2.26 -16.86 -2.63
N SER A 64 1.28 -16.47 -1.81
CA SER A 64 -0.09 -16.98 -1.86
C SER A 64 -1.05 -15.80 -1.90
N LEU A 65 -2.05 -15.89 -2.78
CA LEU A 65 -3.20 -14.99 -2.83
C LEU A 65 -4.45 -15.83 -2.54
N PHE A 66 -5.33 -15.31 -1.70
CA PHE A 66 -6.63 -15.93 -1.42
C PHE A 66 -7.75 -14.99 -1.83
N GLU A 67 -8.82 -15.59 -2.35
CA GLU A 67 -10.09 -14.92 -2.57
C GLU A 67 -10.66 -14.47 -1.23
N VAL A 68 -11.51 -13.47 -1.29
CA VAL A 68 -12.41 -13.21 -0.19
C VAL A 68 -13.82 -13.60 -0.63
N SER A 69 -14.30 -14.68 0.00
CA SER A 69 -15.71 -15.04 0.16
C SER A 69 -16.47 -13.98 0.94
#